data_AF-A0A8J5YC68-F1
#
_entry.id   AF-A0A8J5YC68-F1
#
_cell.length_a   1.000
_cell.length_b   1.000
_cell.length_c   1.000
_cell.angle_alpha   90.00
_cell.angle_beta   90.00
_cell.angle_gamma   90.00
#
_symmetry.space_group_name_H-M   'P 1'
#
loop_
_entity.id
_entity.type
_entity.pdbx_description
1 polymer ?
#
loop_
_entity_poly.entity_id
_entity_poly.type
_entity_poly.pdbx_seq_one_letter_code
_entity_poly.pdbx_strand_id
1 'polypeptide(L)'
;MSWQTYVDEHLMCDIEGQGQHLKSSAIVGHDGSVWAQSSAFPQLNASEVTDIMKDFDEPGHLAPKGLHLAGAKYMVIQGEPGAGTGGVTIKKTGQALIFGIYEEPVTPGQCNMVVERRKKKMSWQAYVDDHLMCEIEGNHLSAAAIIGQDGSVWAQSANFPQGPGGVTVKKTNMALIIGIYDEPMTPGQCNMIVERLGDYLLEQVDNSTGFV
;
A
#
# COMPACT_ATOMS: atom_id res chain seq x y z
N MET A 1 -0.39 20.82 -5.77
CA MET A 1 -1.62 20.07 -6.13
C MET A 1 -2.68 20.39 -5.08
N SER A 2 -3.95 20.57 -5.48
CA SER A 2 -5.04 20.84 -4.54
C SER A 2 -5.58 19.54 -3.93
N TRP A 3 -6.19 19.59 -2.75
CA TRP A 3 -6.84 18.42 -2.13
C TRP A 3 -7.98 17.88 -2.99
N GLN A 4 -8.67 18.75 -3.74
CA GLN A 4 -9.73 18.32 -4.66
C GLN A 4 -9.16 17.50 -5.82
N THR A 5 -8.05 17.96 -6.42
CA THR A 5 -7.33 17.19 -7.45
C THR A 5 -6.89 15.82 -6.93
N TYR A 6 -6.51 15.72 -5.65
CA TYR A 6 -6.18 14.44 -5.04
C TYR A 6 -7.40 13.51 -4.99
N VAL A 7 -8.55 13.99 -4.54
CA VAL A 7 -9.79 13.20 -4.51
C VAL A 7 -10.15 12.73 -5.92
N ASP A 8 -10.17 13.65 -6.87
CA ASP A 8 -10.65 13.38 -8.23
C ASP A 8 -9.71 12.44 -9.00
N GLU A 9 -8.39 12.64 -8.90
CA GLU A 9 -7.41 11.88 -9.68
C GLU A 9 -6.88 10.63 -8.98
N HIS A 10 -6.95 10.55 -7.64
CA HIS A 10 -6.32 9.47 -6.87
C HIS A 10 -7.29 8.62 -6.05
N LEU A 11 -8.39 9.20 -5.55
CA LEU A 11 -9.38 8.44 -4.77
C LEU A 11 -10.57 7.98 -5.62
N MET A 12 -10.97 8.79 -6.59
CA MET A 12 -12.04 8.47 -7.54
C MET A 12 -11.51 7.89 -8.87
N CYS A 13 -10.25 7.41 -8.87
CA CYS A 13 -9.66 6.81 -10.06
C CYS A 13 -10.23 5.42 -10.36
N ASP A 14 -10.03 4.97 -11.60
CA ASP A 14 -10.33 3.60 -11.99
C ASP A 14 -9.46 2.61 -11.20
N ILE A 15 -10.11 1.68 -10.52
CA ILE A 15 -9.51 0.63 -9.69
C ILE A 15 -9.05 -0.49 -10.62
N GLU A 16 -7.72 -0.63 -10.74
CA GLU A 16 -7.08 -1.67 -11.55
C GLU A 16 -7.48 -1.66 -13.04
N GLY A 17 -7.99 -0.54 -13.57
CA GLY A 17 -8.37 -0.40 -14.99
C GLY A 17 -9.60 -1.23 -15.37
N GLN A 18 -10.42 -1.61 -14.39
CA GLN A 18 -11.63 -2.41 -14.57
C GLN A 18 -12.88 -1.55 -14.83
N GLY A 19 -12.74 -0.23 -14.94
CA GLY A 19 -13.85 0.72 -15.02
C GLY A 19 -14.59 0.88 -13.69
N GLN A 20 -14.02 0.41 -12.59
CA GLN A 20 -14.62 0.46 -11.25
C GLN A 20 -14.06 1.63 -10.47
N HIS A 21 -14.86 2.31 -9.67
CA HIS A 21 -14.42 3.43 -8.84
C HIS A 21 -15.07 3.35 -7.46
N LEU A 22 -14.49 4.04 -6.48
CA LEU A 22 -15.17 4.25 -5.21
C LEU A 22 -16.53 4.92 -5.45
N LYS A 23 -17.51 4.58 -4.62
CA LYS A 23 -18.83 5.24 -4.66
C LYS A 23 -18.69 6.71 -4.31
N SER A 24 -17.91 6.98 -3.27
CA SER A 24 -17.55 8.34 -2.87
C SER A 24 -16.30 8.33 -2.00
N SER A 25 -15.59 9.45 -1.98
CA SER A 25 -14.42 9.65 -1.15
C SER A 25 -14.32 11.09 -0.64
N ALA A 26 -13.59 11.29 0.46
CA ALA A 26 -13.35 12.60 1.03
C ALA A 26 -12.06 12.64 1.86
N ILE A 27 -11.54 13.85 2.02
CA ILE A 27 -10.43 14.17 2.91
C ILE A 27 -10.97 15.19 3.90
N VAL A 28 -10.93 14.83 5.18
CA VAL A 28 -11.50 15.62 6.28
C VAL A 28 -10.43 15.84 7.33
N GLY A 29 -10.23 17.08 7.78
CA GLY A 29 -9.36 17.39 8.89
C GLY A 29 -9.81 16.72 10.19
N HIS A 30 -8.89 16.55 11.14
CA HIS A 30 -9.22 16.02 12.48
C HIS A 30 -10.23 16.87 13.26
N ASP A 31 -10.39 18.13 12.86
CA ASP A 31 -11.38 19.09 13.38
C ASP A 31 -12.78 18.92 12.76
N GLY A 32 -12.94 18.03 11.78
CA GLY A 32 -14.17 17.83 11.02
C GLY A 32 -14.31 18.74 9.80
N SER A 33 -13.33 19.61 9.52
CA SER A 33 -13.34 20.46 8.33
C SER A 33 -13.12 19.62 7.07
N VAL A 34 -14.04 19.66 6.12
CA VAL A 34 -13.87 18.96 4.83
C VAL A 34 -12.85 19.72 3.97
N TRP A 35 -11.72 19.08 3.66
CA TRP A 35 -10.68 19.65 2.81
C TRP A 35 -10.95 19.40 1.33
N ALA A 36 -11.52 18.24 1.01
CA ALA A 36 -11.98 17.87 -0.32
C ALA A 36 -12.97 16.71 -0.23
N GLN A 37 -13.90 16.62 -1.18
CA GLN A 37 -14.86 15.53 -1.23
C GLN A 37 -15.34 15.29 -2.67
N SER A 38 -15.74 14.05 -2.95
CA SER A 38 -16.46 13.71 -4.18
C SER A 38 -17.90 14.23 -4.12
N SER A 39 -18.53 14.41 -5.28
CA SER A 39 -19.91 14.92 -5.38
C SER A 39 -20.96 14.02 -4.73
N ALA A 40 -20.68 12.72 -4.62
CA ALA A 40 -21.56 11.73 -4.00
C ALA A 40 -21.22 11.44 -2.53
N PHE A 41 -20.30 12.20 -1.94
CA PHE A 41 -19.91 12.01 -0.54
C PHE A 41 -21.00 12.54 0.40
N PRO A 42 -21.45 11.73 1.38
CA PRO A 42 -22.48 12.15 2.33
C PRO A 42 -21.96 13.24 3.27
N GLN A 43 -22.84 14.15 3.73
CA GLN A 43 -22.44 15.21 4.68
C GLN A 43 -22.14 14.62 6.07
N LEU A 44 -20.88 14.71 6.47
CA LEU A 44 -20.43 14.30 7.80
C LEU A 44 -20.71 15.36 8.85
N ASN A 45 -21.10 14.89 10.04
CA ASN A 45 -21.21 15.73 11.22
C ASN A 45 -19.89 15.75 12.00
N ALA A 46 -19.58 16.87 12.64
CA ALA A 46 -18.38 17.00 13.48
C ALA A 46 -18.33 15.98 14.64
N SER A 47 -19.49 15.57 15.15
CA SER A 47 -19.60 14.53 16.18
C SER A 47 -19.17 13.15 15.65
N GLU A 48 -19.51 12.83 14.39
CA GLU A 48 -19.12 11.56 13.76
C GLU A 48 -17.59 11.50 13.62
N VAL A 49 -16.98 12.60 13.18
CA VAL A 49 -15.51 12.72 13.08
C VAL A 49 -14.84 12.59 14.44
N THR A 50 -15.42 13.20 15.48
CA THR A 50 -14.90 13.10 16.85
C THR A 50 -14.93 11.67 17.37
N ASP A 51 -16.02 10.93 17.12
CA ASP A 51 -16.13 9.54 17.56
C ASP A 51 -15.20 8.61 16.77
N ILE A 52 -14.97 8.88 15.48
CA ILE A 52 -13.94 8.20 14.67
C ILE A 52 -12.55 8.45 15.24
N MET A 53 -12.23 9.70 15.57
CA MET A 53 -10.93 10.05 16.17
C MET A 53 -10.71 9.35 17.50
N LYS A 54 -11.76 9.27 18.34
CA LYS A 54 -11.73 8.48 19.58
C LYS A 54 -11.50 7.01 19.33
N ASP A 55 -12.08 6.41 18.30
CA ASP A 55 -11.83 5.00 17.97
C ASP A 55 -10.38 4.76 17.52
N PHE A 56 -9.76 5.73 16.86
CA PHE A 56 -8.32 5.65 16.55
C PHE A 56 -7.42 5.75 17.80
N ASP A 57 -7.87 6.45 18.84
CA ASP A 57 -7.13 6.58 20.10
C ASP A 57 -7.45 5.43 21.07
N GLU A 58 -8.68 4.90 21.02
CA GLU A 58 -9.22 3.77 21.79
C GLU A 58 -9.84 2.72 20.84
N PRO A 59 -9.02 1.80 20.28
CA PRO A 59 -9.49 0.83 19.30
C PRO A 59 -10.64 -0.03 19.85
N GLY A 60 -11.80 0.02 19.18
CA GLY A 60 -13.01 -0.71 19.58
C GLY A 60 -14.08 0.16 20.25
N HIS A 61 -13.86 1.48 20.40
CA HIS A 61 -14.86 2.44 20.87
C HIS A 61 -16.14 2.42 20.01
N LEU A 62 -15.97 2.31 18.69
CA LEU A 62 -17.07 2.31 17.73
C LEU A 62 -17.61 0.90 17.42
N ALA A 63 -16.91 -0.17 17.77
CA ALA A 63 -17.40 -1.55 17.56
C ALA A 63 -18.81 -1.80 18.15
N PRO A 64 -19.13 -1.40 19.40
CA PRO A 64 -20.47 -1.61 19.97
C PRO A 64 -21.50 -0.58 19.50
N LYS A 65 -21.07 0.62 19.10
CA LYS A 65 -21.97 1.72 18.69
C LYS A 65 -22.33 1.66 17.20
N GLY A 66 -21.41 1.18 16.38
CA GLY A 66 -21.39 1.32 14.93
C GLY A 66 -20.88 2.70 14.51
N LEU A 67 -20.24 2.74 13.34
CA LEU A 67 -19.80 3.96 12.69
C LEU A 67 -20.99 4.60 11.96
N HIS A 68 -21.31 5.85 12.28
CA HIS A 68 -22.38 6.57 11.60
C HIS A 68 -21.79 7.59 10.63
N LEU A 69 -22.23 7.57 9.38
CA LEU A 69 -21.88 8.56 8.37
C LEU A 69 -23.17 9.08 7.74
N ALA A 70 -23.50 10.36 7.98
CA ALA A 70 -24.75 10.99 7.54
C ALA A 70 -26.02 10.17 7.88
N GLY A 71 -26.03 9.57 9.07
CA GLY A 71 -27.15 8.75 9.55
C GLY A 71 -27.19 7.31 9.03
N ALA A 72 -26.33 6.92 8.09
CA ALA A 72 -26.14 5.52 7.73
C ALA A 72 -25.20 4.84 8.75
N LYS A 73 -25.65 3.72 9.32
CA LYS A 73 -24.88 2.93 10.29
C LYS A 73 -24.09 1.84 9.58
N TYR A 74 -22.77 1.92 9.69
CA TYR A 74 -21.80 0.92 9.25
C TYR A 74 -21.30 0.10 10.44
N MET A 75 -21.10 -1.20 10.24
CA MET A 75 -20.44 -2.04 11.24
C MET A 75 -18.94 -1.82 11.17
N VAL A 76 -18.32 -1.57 12.33
CA VAL A 76 -16.87 -1.44 12.42
C VAL A 76 -16.27 -2.83 12.50
N ILE A 77 -15.50 -3.19 11.47
CA ILE A 77 -14.67 -4.38 11.45
C ILE A 77 -13.22 -3.94 11.61
N GLN A 78 -12.46 -4.64 12.44
CA GLN A 78 -11.06 -4.31 12.70
C GLN A 78 -10.18 -5.20 11.83
N GLY A 79 -9.51 -4.62 10.82
CA GLY A 79 -8.29 -5.19 10.23
C GLY A 79 -8.44 -6.29 9.19
N GLU A 80 -9.56 -7.03 9.12
CA GLU A 80 -9.77 -8.06 8.10
C GLU A 80 -10.91 -7.67 7.14
N PRO A 81 -10.70 -7.78 5.81
CA PRO A 81 -11.74 -7.46 4.83
C PRO A 81 -12.91 -8.43 5.00
N GLY A 82 -13.96 -7.96 5.66
CA GLY A 82 -15.22 -8.68 5.76
C GLY A 82 -15.92 -8.76 4.41
N ALA A 83 -16.60 -9.88 4.14
CA ALA A 83 -17.47 -10.00 2.98
C ALA A 83 -18.74 -9.16 3.19
N GLY A 84 -18.84 -8.03 2.50
CA GLY A 84 -20.00 -7.14 2.54
C GLY A 84 -20.27 -6.51 1.18
N THR A 85 -21.54 -6.23 0.90
CA THR A 85 -22.02 -5.64 -0.38
C THR A 85 -21.65 -4.16 -0.55
N GLY A 86 -21.06 -3.56 0.48
CA GLY A 86 -20.56 -2.19 0.51
C GLY A 86 -20.02 -1.85 1.89
N GLY A 87 -19.20 -0.80 1.99
CA GLY A 87 -18.54 -0.43 3.23
C GLY A 87 -17.82 0.91 3.14
N VAL A 88 -17.13 1.26 4.22
CA VAL A 88 -16.32 2.46 4.30
C VAL A 88 -14.96 2.13 4.91
N THR A 89 -13.91 2.62 4.27
CA THR A 89 -12.54 2.57 4.74
C THR A 89 -12.14 3.97 5.18
N ILE A 90 -11.55 4.07 6.38
CA ILE A 90 -11.09 5.33 6.94
C ILE A 90 -9.61 5.20 7.31
N LYS A 91 -8.78 6.04 6.69
CA LYS A 91 -7.34 6.11 6.98
C LYS A 91 -7.02 7.39 7.74
N LYS A 92 -6.54 7.26 8.98
CA LYS A 92 -5.97 8.39 9.74
C LYS A 92 -4.58 8.71 9.22
N THR A 93 -4.38 9.96 8.83
CA THR A 93 -3.07 10.56 8.51
C THR A 93 -2.66 11.49 9.65
N GLY A 94 -1.47 12.08 9.56
CA GLY A 94 -0.97 13.01 10.59
C GLY A 94 -1.85 14.25 10.80
N GLN A 95 -2.65 14.67 9.80
CA GLN A 95 -3.45 15.90 9.88
C GLN A 95 -4.90 15.77 9.39
N ALA A 96 -5.23 14.66 8.72
CA ALA A 96 -6.54 14.42 8.12
C ALA A 96 -6.96 12.95 8.21
N LEU A 97 -8.22 12.69 7.92
CA LEU A 97 -8.84 11.40 7.71
C LEU A 97 -9.19 11.29 6.22
N ILE A 98 -8.78 10.21 5.59
CA ILE A 98 -9.15 9.88 4.21
C ILE A 98 -10.27 8.84 4.26
N PHE A 99 -11.40 9.15 3.66
CA PHE A 99 -12.57 8.30 3.56
C PHE A 99 -12.68 7.73 2.15
N GLY A 100 -12.98 6.44 2.04
CA GLY A 100 -13.47 5.83 0.81
C GLY A 100 -14.67 4.94 1.11
N ILE A 101 -15.78 5.25 0.47
CA ILE A 101 -17.01 4.47 0.50
C ILE A 101 -17.07 3.67 -0.80
N TYR A 102 -17.31 2.37 -0.67
CA TYR A 102 -17.41 1.46 -1.78
C TYR A 102 -18.72 0.67 -1.74
N GLU A 103 -19.14 0.20 -2.90
CA GLU A 103 -20.28 -0.69 -3.09
C GLU A 103 -19.93 -1.76 -4.12
N GLU A 104 -20.69 -2.85 -4.16
CA GLU A 104 -20.54 -3.87 -5.20
C GLU A 104 -20.54 -3.24 -6.61
N PRO A 105 -19.61 -3.64 -7.49
CA PRO A 105 -18.72 -4.80 -7.41
C PRO A 105 -17.37 -4.57 -6.69
N VAL A 106 -17.13 -3.38 -6.13
CA VAL A 106 -15.86 -3.05 -5.46
C VAL A 106 -15.77 -3.80 -4.13
N THR A 107 -14.65 -4.49 -3.93
CA THR A 107 -14.36 -5.23 -2.71
C THR A 107 -13.72 -4.33 -1.64
N PRO A 108 -13.82 -4.69 -0.34
CA PRO A 108 -13.09 -3.98 0.72
C PRO A 108 -11.58 -3.87 0.44
N GLY A 109 -10.97 -4.93 -0.10
CA GLY A 109 -9.54 -4.94 -0.44
C GLY A 109 -9.18 -3.89 -1.51
N GLN A 110 -10.02 -3.75 -2.54
CA GLN A 110 -9.87 -2.72 -3.58
C GLN A 110 -10.04 -1.30 -3.00
N CYS A 111 -11.02 -1.10 -2.11
CA CYS A 111 -11.19 0.19 -1.44
C CYS A 111 -9.96 0.55 -0.61
N ASN A 112 -9.44 -0.41 0.17
CA ASN A 112 -8.27 -0.20 1.03
C ASN A 112 -7.03 0.14 0.20
N MET A 113 -6.84 -0.47 -0.97
CA MET A 113 -5.74 -0.11 -1.87
C MET A 113 -5.77 1.37 -2.28
N VAL A 114 -6.96 1.90 -2.60
CA VAL A 114 -7.16 3.30 -3.01
C VAL A 114 -7.00 4.25 -1.83
N VAL A 115 -7.73 4.00 -0.74
CA VAL A 115 -7.78 4.89 0.44
C VAL A 115 -6.46 4.91 1.19
N GLU A 116 -5.83 3.75 1.39
CA GLU A 116 -4.53 3.69 2.04
C GLU A 116 -3.38 4.08 1.09
N ARG A 117 -3.68 4.33 -0.19
CA ARG A 117 -2.70 4.47 -1.26
C ARG A 117 -1.61 3.40 -1.17
N ARG A 118 -2.01 2.20 -0.76
CA ARG A 118 -1.18 1.00 -0.92
C ARG A 118 -1.21 0.71 -2.40
N LYS A 119 -0.30 1.37 -3.16
CA LYS A 119 0.28 0.67 -4.31
C LYS A 119 0.59 -0.71 -3.78
N LYS A 120 -0.04 -1.74 -4.35
CA LYS A 120 0.23 -3.15 -4.07
C LYS A 120 1.73 -3.19 -3.81
N LYS A 121 2.14 -3.38 -2.54
CA LYS A 121 3.53 -3.71 -2.24
C LYS A 121 3.71 -4.91 -3.15
N MET A 122 4.48 -4.77 -4.23
CA MET A 122 4.65 -5.91 -5.11
C MET A 122 5.13 -7.04 -4.20
N SER A 123 4.60 -8.25 -4.41
CA SER A 123 5.05 -9.36 -3.58
C SER A 123 6.58 -9.35 -3.63
N TRP A 124 7.24 -9.60 -2.51
CA TRP A 124 8.70 -9.65 -2.50
C TRP A 124 9.24 -10.57 -3.62
N GLN A 125 8.45 -11.59 -3.98
CA GLN A 125 8.69 -12.45 -5.13
C GLN A 125 8.63 -11.71 -6.48
N ALA A 126 7.65 -10.85 -6.74
CA ALA A 126 7.62 -10.04 -7.95
C ALA A 126 8.79 -9.04 -8.05
N TYR A 127 9.31 -8.54 -6.92
CA TYR A 127 10.57 -7.76 -6.95
C TYR A 127 11.77 -8.65 -7.35
N VAL A 128 11.82 -9.90 -6.92
CA VAL A 128 12.87 -10.83 -7.36
C VAL A 128 12.69 -11.16 -8.85
N ASP A 129 11.50 -11.60 -9.24
CA ASP A 129 11.23 -12.12 -10.58
C ASP A 129 11.27 -11.02 -11.66
N ASP A 130 10.63 -9.86 -11.41
CA ASP A 130 10.49 -8.81 -12.42
C ASP A 130 11.65 -7.82 -12.41
N HIS A 131 12.31 -7.60 -11.26
CA HIS A 131 13.35 -6.57 -11.12
C HIS A 131 14.76 -7.14 -10.98
N LEU A 132 14.96 -8.20 -10.17
CA LEU A 132 16.30 -8.77 -9.99
C LEU A 132 16.65 -9.78 -11.09
N MET A 133 15.72 -10.63 -11.50
CA MET A 133 15.92 -11.64 -12.54
C MET A 133 15.68 -11.10 -13.96
N CYS A 134 15.59 -9.77 -14.12
CA CYS A 134 15.40 -9.13 -15.41
C CYS A 134 16.61 -9.32 -16.34
N GLU A 135 16.35 -9.51 -17.63
CA GLU A 135 17.39 -9.62 -18.64
C GLU A 135 17.95 -8.23 -19.00
N ILE A 136 19.26 -8.04 -18.80
CA ILE A 136 20.01 -6.84 -19.17
C ILE A 136 21.07 -7.24 -20.19
N GLU A 137 20.97 -6.67 -21.39
CA GLU A 137 21.95 -6.86 -22.48
C GLU A 137 22.18 -8.35 -22.84
N GLY A 138 21.15 -9.19 -22.70
CA GLY A 138 21.23 -10.64 -22.96
C GLY A 138 21.66 -11.49 -21.75
N ASN A 139 21.91 -10.86 -20.60
CA ASN A 139 22.36 -11.51 -19.38
C ASN A 139 21.34 -11.35 -18.25
N HIS A 140 21.30 -12.28 -17.30
CA HIS A 140 20.43 -12.21 -16.13
C HIS A 140 21.20 -12.65 -14.89
N LEU A 141 20.73 -12.26 -13.70
CA LEU A 141 21.27 -12.80 -12.45
C LEU A 141 21.02 -14.31 -12.40
N SER A 142 22.01 -15.07 -11.94
CA SER A 142 21.89 -16.53 -11.76
C SER A 142 21.00 -16.87 -10.58
N ALA A 143 21.09 -16.08 -9.51
CA ALA A 143 20.20 -16.15 -8.36
C ALA A 143 20.05 -14.80 -7.66
N ALA A 144 18.94 -14.59 -6.97
CA ALA A 144 18.70 -13.37 -6.22
C ALA A 144 17.81 -13.63 -5.00
N ALA A 145 17.94 -12.82 -3.97
CA ALA A 145 17.11 -12.89 -2.78
C ALA A 145 16.95 -11.53 -2.09
N ILE A 146 15.82 -11.38 -1.40
CA ILE A 146 15.54 -10.28 -0.49
C ILE A 146 15.39 -10.90 0.91
N ILE A 147 16.25 -10.50 1.83
CA ILE A 147 16.33 -11.04 3.19
C ILE A 147 16.10 -9.89 4.17
N GLY A 148 15.15 -10.03 5.10
CA GLY A 148 14.93 -9.08 6.18
C GLY A 148 16.18 -8.90 7.06
N GLN A 149 16.30 -7.76 7.74
CA GLN A 149 17.45 -7.52 8.63
C GLN A 149 17.53 -8.50 9.82
N ASP A 150 16.45 -9.18 10.15
CA ASP A 150 16.36 -10.26 11.13
C ASP A 150 16.83 -11.62 10.59
N GLY A 151 17.20 -11.69 9.30
CA GLY A 151 17.59 -12.92 8.61
C GLY A 151 16.43 -13.70 7.99
N SER A 152 15.18 -13.21 8.10
CA SER A 152 14.03 -13.84 7.46
C SER A 152 14.10 -13.70 5.93
N VAL A 153 13.90 -14.80 5.18
CA VAL A 153 13.86 -14.72 3.71
C VAL A 153 12.50 -14.20 3.28
N TRP A 154 12.46 -13.03 2.64
CA TRP A 154 11.23 -12.41 2.16
C TRP A 154 10.87 -12.87 0.76
N ALA A 155 11.88 -13.07 -0.10
CA ALA A 155 11.76 -13.72 -1.39
C ALA A 155 13.11 -14.19 -1.91
N GLN A 156 13.11 -15.19 -2.79
CA GLN A 156 14.31 -15.71 -3.42
C GLN A 156 13.98 -16.33 -4.76
N SER A 157 14.96 -16.38 -5.66
CA SER A 157 14.85 -17.14 -6.89
C SER A 157 15.03 -18.63 -6.60
N ALA A 158 14.55 -19.49 -7.51
CA ALA A 158 14.61 -20.95 -7.33
C ALA A 158 16.03 -21.49 -7.12
N ASN A 159 17.04 -20.78 -7.63
CA ASN A 159 18.44 -21.20 -7.61
C ASN A 159 19.23 -20.61 -6.43
N PHE A 160 18.64 -19.77 -5.57
CA PHE A 160 19.37 -19.18 -4.44
C PHE A 160 19.70 -20.24 -3.36
N PRO A 161 20.90 -20.23 -2.74
CA PRO A 161 22.04 -19.31 -2.89
C PRO A 161 23.13 -19.83 -3.86
N GLN A 162 22.77 -20.59 -4.89
CA GLN A 162 23.73 -21.23 -5.81
C GLN A 162 24.01 -20.34 -7.03
N GLY A 163 25.29 -20.23 -7.37
CA GLY A 163 25.78 -19.63 -8.60
C GLY A 163 27.32 -19.71 -8.63
N PRO A 164 27.95 -19.99 -9.78
CA PRO A 164 29.38 -20.23 -9.84
C PRO A 164 30.22 -18.93 -9.94
N GLY A 165 29.59 -17.77 -10.14
CA GLY A 165 30.25 -16.47 -10.23
C GLY A 165 30.28 -15.68 -8.91
N GLY A 166 30.04 -14.37 -9.00
CA GLY A 166 30.17 -13.43 -7.87
C GLY A 166 28.83 -13.04 -7.23
N VAL A 167 28.91 -12.39 -6.06
CA VAL A 167 27.74 -11.90 -5.33
C VAL A 167 27.85 -10.40 -5.07
N THR A 168 26.74 -9.70 -5.24
CA THR A 168 26.56 -8.31 -4.83
C THR A 168 25.49 -8.23 -3.77
N VAL A 169 25.74 -7.44 -2.71
CA VAL A 169 24.81 -7.25 -1.60
C VAL A 169 24.61 -5.76 -1.33
N LYS A 170 23.36 -5.30 -1.38
CA LYS A 170 22.97 -3.96 -0.97
C LYS A 170 22.14 -4.01 0.30
N LYS A 171 22.59 -3.27 1.32
CA LYS A 171 21.83 -3.06 2.56
C LYS A 171 20.86 -1.89 2.40
N THR A 172 19.61 -2.12 2.78
CA THR A 172 18.56 -1.10 2.92
C THR A 172 18.11 -1.00 4.38
N ASN A 173 17.23 -0.04 4.70
CA ASN A 173 16.67 0.10 6.05
C ASN A 173 15.73 -1.04 6.46
N MET A 174 15.24 -1.84 5.51
CA MET A 174 14.28 -2.92 5.78
C MET A 174 14.85 -4.32 5.50
N ALA A 175 15.68 -4.44 4.47
CA ALA A 175 16.19 -5.71 3.97
C ALA A 175 17.61 -5.62 3.38
N LEU A 176 18.23 -6.78 3.22
CA LEU A 176 19.39 -7.03 2.39
C LEU A 176 18.91 -7.54 1.04
N ILE A 177 19.36 -6.90 -0.03
CA ILE A 177 19.15 -7.37 -1.41
C ILE A 177 20.43 -8.06 -1.85
N ILE A 178 20.30 -9.28 -2.32
CA ILE A 178 21.41 -10.13 -2.75
C ILE A 178 21.19 -10.51 -4.21
N GLY A 179 22.18 -10.25 -5.05
CA GLY A 179 22.24 -10.72 -6.44
C GLY A 179 23.49 -11.55 -6.66
N ILE A 180 23.33 -12.76 -7.18
CA ILE A 180 24.40 -13.65 -7.61
C ILE A 180 24.41 -13.66 -9.13
N TYR A 181 25.58 -13.44 -9.71
CA TYR A 181 25.77 -13.41 -11.15
C TYR A 181 26.81 -14.44 -11.57
N ASP A 182 26.80 -14.78 -12.85
CA ASP A 182 27.76 -15.68 -13.48
C ASP A 182 28.26 -15.09 -14.81
N GLU A 183 29.39 -15.58 -15.31
CA GLU A 183 29.88 -15.22 -16.63
C GLU A 183 28.81 -15.52 -17.70
N PRO A 184 28.59 -14.62 -18.67
CA PRO A 184 29.41 -13.46 -19.03
C PRO A 184 28.99 -12.15 -18.34
N MET A 185 28.09 -12.18 -17.36
CA MET A 185 27.65 -10.99 -16.64
C MET A 185 28.79 -10.39 -15.80
N THR A 186 29.00 -9.09 -15.91
CA THR A 186 30.03 -8.40 -15.14
C THR A 186 29.52 -8.01 -13.74
N PRO A 187 30.41 -7.89 -12.74
CA PRO A 187 30.04 -7.39 -11.42
C PRO A 187 29.36 -6.01 -11.48
N GLY A 188 29.76 -5.15 -12.43
CA GLY A 188 29.14 -3.83 -12.62
C GLY A 188 27.66 -3.89 -13.03
N GLN A 189 27.32 -4.80 -13.95
CA GLN A 189 25.92 -5.04 -14.35
C GLN A 189 25.10 -5.59 -13.18
N CYS A 190 25.66 -6.54 -12.41
CA CYS A 190 24.99 -7.10 -11.23
C CYS A 190 24.71 -6.00 -10.19
N ASN A 191 25.72 -5.17 -9.92
CA ASN A 191 25.61 -4.08 -8.97
C ASN A 191 24.53 -3.08 -9.37
N MET A 192 24.43 -2.72 -10.65
CA MET A 192 23.39 -1.81 -11.13
C MET A 192 21.97 -2.31 -10.86
N ILE A 193 21.71 -3.62 -10.99
CA ILE A 193 20.40 -4.23 -10.72
C ILE A 193 20.08 -4.19 -9.22
N VAL A 194 21.02 -4.67 -8.40
CA VAL A 194 20.86 -4.78 -6.95
C VAL A 194 20.72 -3.39 -6.31
N GLU A 195 21.53 -2.42 -6.74
CA GLU A 195 21.49 -1.02 -6.27
C GLU A 195 20.17 -0.35 -6.66
N ARG A 196 19.69 -0.52 -7.90
CA ARG A 196 18.44 0.09 -8.36
C ARG A 196 17.24 -0.34 -7.52
N LEU A 197 17.15 -1.63 -7.17
CA LEU A 197 16.09 -2.11 -6.28
C LEU A 197 16.32 -1.62 -4.85
N GLY A 198 17.57 -1.55 -4.39
CA GLY A 198 17.93 -1.06 -3.07
C GLY A 198 17.50 0.39 -2.83
N ASP A 199 17.80 1.27 -3.76
CA ASP A 199 17.44 2.68 -3.68
C ASP A 199 15.91 2.87 -3.71
N TYR A 200 15.20 2.10 -4.55
CA TYR A 200 13.74 2.10 -4.55
C TYR A 200 13.14 1.70 -3.19
N LEU A 201 13.69 0.67 -2.53
CA LEU A 201 13.21 0.25 -1.21
C LEU A 201 13.54 1.26 -0.10
N LEU A 202 14.59 2.06 -0.25
CA LEU A 202 14.91 3.14 0.68
C LEU A 202 13.90 4.29 0.59
N GLU A 203 13.38 4.60 -0.60
CA GLU A 203 12.38 5.66 -0.82
C GLU A 203 10.98 5.32 -0.24
N GLN A 204 10.68 4.04 0.01
CA GLN A 204 9.32 3.60 0.40
C GLN A 204 9.02 3.64 1.92
N VAL A 205 10.01 3.86 2.78
CA VAL A 205 9.87 3.60 4.23
C VAL A 205 9.11 4.68 5.00
N ASP A 206 8.83 5.85 4.40
CA ASP A 206 8.37 7.02 5.16
C ASP A 206 6.84 7.22 5.27
N ASN A 207 5.99 6.20 5.01
CA ASN A 207 4.54 6.47 4.84
C ASN A 207 3.52 5.43 5.36
N SER A 208 3.82 4.61 6.38
CA SER A 208 2.85 3.59 6.84
C SER A 208 2.48 3.65 8.33
N THR A 209 1.41 4.39 8.65
CA THR A 209 0.49 4.02 9.75
C THR A 209 -0.96 4.06 9.27
N GLY A 210 -1.73 3.00 9.48
CA GLY A 210 -3.20 3.02 9.44
C GLY A 210 -3.86 1.70 9.02
N PHE A 211 -5.13 1.58 9.39
CA PHE A 211 -5.92 0.36 9.47
C PHE A 211 -6.68 0.02 8.18
N VAL A 212 -6.93 -1.29 8.01
CA VAL A 212 -7.71 -2.00 6.96
C VAL A 212 -9.15 -2.16 7.44
#